data_AF-B7FR70-F1
#
_entry.id   AF-B7FR70-F1
#
_cell.length_a   1.000
_cell.length_b   1.000
_cell.length_c   1.000
_cell.angle_alpha   90.00
_cell.angle_beta   90.00
_cell.angle_gamma   90.00
#
_symmetry.space_group_name_H-M   'P 1'
#
loop_
_entity.id
_entity.type
_entity.pdbx_description
1 polymer ?
#
loop_
_entity_poly.entity_id
_entity_poly.type
_entity_poly.pdbx_seq_one_letter_code
_entity_poly.pdbx_strand_id
1 'polypeptide(L)'
;MRTSWLTRLSTAFLAISIIIPPVCSFQSPLVSSRTQEGRLTQHSAIRLQMSDNNKSNGKTEYSRELYLREEAESPFRKVRFFFYYSLGAGALTSLAVSASRVAAALAGINTDLLQESAINVGVDVAGLVVLGLAFQKDKEAQDSRLKRASKGAELARLTVRGSKSIITGDLPNVNEASETFTTSLASMRRGRGIEKRVVIAAAGKEKIAEILEDSIKLADSLVMSDLLIVPVEMPQGLSPNVEGKTVPDCVALPVGNGWKAMVNDEAEEAIKQGVNIEKEGICIILKKNGRVGQRTKGIFLGKMVGEVEERRDLGLDVKNI
;
A
#
# COMPACT_ATOMS: atom_id res chain seq x y z
N MET A 1 6.92 -49.19 -59.45
CA MET A 1 8.30 -48.70 -59.73
C MET A 1 8.29 -47.17 -59.65
N ARG A 2 9.25 -46.60 -58.90
CA ARG A 2 9.66 -45.17 -58.83
C ARG A 2 8.69 -44.22 -58.09
N THR A 3 8.95 -43.85 -56.83
CA THR A 3 9.82 -42.73 -56.32
C THR A 3 9.33 -41.35 -56.80
N SER A 4 9.27 -40.27 -56.03
CA SER A 4 9.56 -39.93 -54.64
C SER A 4 9.09 -38.49 -54.47
N TRP A 5 8.19 -38.22 -53.53
CA TRP A 5 7.86 -36.86 -53.10
C TRP A 5 8.91 -36.41 -52.09
N LEU A 6 9.61 -35.30 -52.32
CA LEU A 6 10.27 -34.48 -51.29
C LEU A 6 10.95 -33.24 -51.91
N THR A 7 11.00 -32.17 -51.10
CA THR A 7 11.80 -30.93 -51.23
C THR A 7 11.30 -29.87 -52.23
N ARG A 8 11.20 -28.56 -51.96
CA ARG A 8 11.76 -27.65 -50.94
C ARG A 8 11.04 -26.29 -51.07
N LEU A 9 10.92 -25.51 -49.97
CA LEU A 9 11.02 -24.03 -49.85
C LEU A 9 10.23 -23.61 -48.58
N SER A 10 10.84 -23.75 -47.39
CA SER A 10 11.79 -22.83 -46.74
C SER A 10 11.11 -21.57 -46.19
N THR A 11 10.58 -21.73 -44.98
CA THR A 11 10.17 -20.70 -44.02
C THR A 11 11.39 -19.97 -43.46
N ALA A 12 11.46 -18.65 -43.65
CA ALA A 12 12.42 -17.79 -42.95
C ALA A 12 11.82 -17.36 -41.60
N PHE A 13 12.12 -18.10 -40.54
CA PHE A 13 11.95 -17.67 -39.15
C PHE A 13 13.17 -16.85 -38.75
N LEU A 14 12.97 -15.56 -38.47
CA LEU A 14 13.99 -14.64 -38.00
C LEU A 14 14.05 -14.76 -36.46
N ALA A 15 14.99 -15.55 -35.97
CA ALA A 15 15.30 -15.68 -34.55
C ALA A 15 16.22 -14.53 -34.11
N ILE A 16 15.71 -13.65 -33.24
CA ILE A 16 16.51 -12.63 -32.55
C ILE A 16 17.11 -13.30 -31.30
N SER A 17 18.36 -13.74 -31.40
CA SER A 17 19.16 -14.15 -30.23
C SER A 17 19.64 -12.92 -29.47
N ILE A 18 19.12 -12.73 -28.27
CA ILE A 18 19.65 -11.77 -27.29
C ILE A 18 20.88 -12.42 -26.64
N ILE A 19 22.04 -11.81 -26.88
CA ILE A 19 23.33 -12.16 -26.26
C ILE A 19 23.30 -11.68 -24.80
N ILE A 20 23.36 -12.62 -23.86
CA ILE A 20 23.52 -12.36 -22.42
C ILE A 20 25.03 -12.38 -22.12
N PRO A 21 25.65 -11.29 -21.63
CA PRO A 21 27.04 -11.35 -21.19
C PRO A 21 27.16 -12.09 -19.84
N PRO A 22 28.27 -12.81 -19.59
CA PRO A 22 28.46 -13.58 -18.38
C PRO A 22 28.71 -12.72 -17.14
N VAL A 23 28.25 -13.28 -16.02
CA VAL A 23 28.38 -12.83 -14.64
C VAL A 23 29.83 -12.52 -14.29
N CYS A 24 30.12 -11.28 -13.90
CA CYS A 24 31.37 -10.92 -13.26
C CYS A 24 31.17 -11.01 -11.74
N SER A 25 31.81 -12.01 -11.14
CA SER A 25 31.88 -12.26 -9.71
C SER A 25 32.62 -11.12 -9.00
N PHE A 26 31.90 -10.32 -8.22
CA PHE A 26 32.51 -9.31 -7.35
C PHE A 26 32.95 -9.98 -6.05
N GLN A 27 34.25 -10.12 -5.90
CA GLN A 27 34.91 -10.77 -4.77
C GLN A 27 35.08 -9.74 -3.65
N SER A 28 34.52 -10.06 -2.47
CA SER A 28 34.58 -9.23 -1.27
C SER A 28 36.02 -9.15 -0.73
N PRO A 29 36.55 -7.96 -0.39
CA PRO A 29 37.72 -7.90 0.48
C PRO A 29 37.28 -8.15 1.94
N LEU A 30 37.89 -9.17 2.53
CA LEU A 30 38.02 -9.34 3.98
C LEU A 30 38.67 -8.09 4.58
N VAL A 31 37.96 -7.37 5.44
CA VAL A 31 38.55 -6.35 6.32
C VAL A 31 38.33 -6.76 7.75
N SER A 32 39.47 -7.02 8.39
CA SER A 32 39.68 -7.40 9.77
C SER A 32 39.22 -6.32 10.76
N SER A 33 38.78 -6.79 11.93
CA SER A 33 38.35 -6.06 13.12
C SER A 33 39.29 -4.94 13.58
N ARG A 34 38.72 -3.80 13.96
CA ARG A 34 39.30 -2.95 15.00
C ARG A 34 38.22 -2.26 15.82
N THR A 35 38.17 -2.64 17.09
CA THR A 35 37.50 -1.98 18.20
C THR A 35 37.97 -0.54 18.32
N GLN A 36 37.06 0.44 18.31
CA GLN A 36 37.27 1.72 18.99
C GLN A 36 35.94 2.22 19.56
N GLU A 37 35.98 2.39 20.89
CA GLU A 37 35.06 3.17 21.68
C GLU A 37 35.07 4.65 21.25
N GLY A 38 33.93 5.30 21.44
CA GLY A 38 33.92 6.70 21.85
C GLY A 38 33.40 7.70 20.83
N ARG A 39 32.46 8.51 21.35
CA ARG A 39 32.14 9.90 20.98
C ARG A 39 30.91 10.13 20.11
N LEU A 40 29.84 10.43 20.84
CA LEU A 40 28.71 11.27 20.46
C LEU A 40 29.10 12.39 19.48
N THR A 41 28.57 12.31 18.26
CA THR A 41 28.32 13.48 17.43
C THR A 41 26.85 13.51 17.08
N GLN A 42 26.14 14.43 17.72
CA GLN A 42 24.77 14.80 17.40
C GLN A 42 24.70 15.24 15.93
N HIS A 43 24.23 14.36 15.06
CA HIS A 43 23.75 14.79 13.75
C HIS A 43 22.34 15.35 13.94
N SER A 44 22.27 16.68 13.94
CA SER A 44 21.06 17.45 13.77
C SER A 44 20.37 17.01 12.47
N ALA A 45 19.42 16.09 12.60
CA ALA A 45 18.49 15.80 11.52
C ALA A 45 17.67 17.07 11.28
N ILE A 46 17.97 17.78 10.19
CA ILE A 46 17.15 18.86 9.66
C ILE A 46 15.79 18.25 9.34
N ARG A 47 14.85 18.42 10.26
CA ARG A 47 13.45 18.00 10.11
C ARG A 47 12.79 19.02 9.19
N LEU A 48 12.81 18.76 7.88
CA LEU A 48 12.00 19.49 6.91
C LEU A 48 10.52 19.24 7.25
N GLN A 49 9.93 20.13 8.05
CA GLN A 49 8.48 20.20 8.19
C GLN A 49 7.93 20.96 6.98
N MET A 50 7.61 20.21 5.92
CA MET A 50 6.86 20.74 4.79
C MET A 50 5.35 20.63 5.12
N SER A 51 4.78 21.73 5.62
CA SER A 51 3.34 21.90 5.75
C SER A 51 2.78 22.36 4.40
N ASP A 52 2.57 21.43 3.47
CA ASP A 52 1.85 21.72 2.23
C ASP A 52 0.35 21.76 2.53
N ASN A 53 -0.13 22.97 2.79
CA ASN A 53 -1.55 23.30 2.85
C ASN A 53 -1.93 23.92 1.50
N ASN A 54 -2.10 23.09 0.47
CA ASN A 54 -2.66 23.54 -0.80
C ASN A 54 -3.84 22.64 -1.19
N LYS A 55 -5.04 23.08 -0.83
CA LYS A 55 -6.29 22.44 -1.21
C LYS A 55 -6.64 22.91 -2.61
N SER A 56 -6.05 22.29 -3.63
CA SER A 56 -6.39 22.54 -5.03
C SER A 56 -7.23 21.40 -5.61
N ASN A 57 -8.49 21.72 -5.88
CA ASN A 57 -9.40 21.15 -6.87
C ASN A 57 -9.24 19.64 -7.22
N GLY A 58 -9.99 18.77 -6.54
CA GLY A 58 -10.46 17.46 -7.05
C GLY A 58 -9.43 16.39 -7.45
N LYS A 59 -8.13 16.67 -7.42
CA LYS A 59 -7.06 15.69 -7.66
C LYS A 59 -6.32 15.48 -6.36
N THR A 60 -6.21 14.22 -5.93
CA THR A 60 -5.39 13.84 -4.78
C THR A 60 -3.93 14.13 -5.10
N GLU A 61 -3.44 15.29 -4.67
CA GLU A 61 -2.04 15.66 -4.81
C GLU A 61 -1.22 14.92 -3.75
N TYR A 62 -0.32 14.07 -4.20
CA TYR A 62 0.53 13.28 -3.32
C TYR A 62 1.85 14.01 -3.04
N SER A 63 2.39 13.83 -1.83
CA SER A 63 3.68 14.40 -1.47
C SER A 63 4.80 13.94 -2.40
N ARG A 64 5.77 14.82 -2.69
CA ARG A 64 6.94 14.54 -3.51
C ARG A 64 7.73 13.31 -3.04
N GLU A 65 7.81 13.09 -1.73
CA GLU A 65 8.47 11.91 -1.17
C GLU A 65 7.78 10.60 -1.59
N LEU A 66 6.46 10.60 -1.70
CA LEU A 66 5.70 9.43 -2.14
C LEU A 66 5.94 9.14 -3.62
N TYR A 67 6.04 10.18 -4.45
CA TYR A 67 6.43 10.03 -5.86
C TYR A 67 7.85 9.48 -5.99
N LEU A 68 8.82 10.02 -5.27
CA LEU A 68 10.21 9.52 -5.32
C LEU A 68 10.30 8.05 -4.89
N ARG A 69 9.54 7.66 -3.88
CA ARG A 69 9.46 6.26 -3.44
C ARG A 69 8.79 5.37 -4.49
N GLU A 70 7.71 5.84 -5.10
CA GLU A 70 7.02 5.14 -6.18
C GLU A 70 7.93 4.93 -7.40
N GLU A 71 8.71 5.94 -7.77
CA GLU A 71 9.70 5.88 -8.84
C GLU A 71 10.81 4.87 -8.55
N ALA A 72 11.25 4.78 -7.30
CA ALA A 72 12.23 3.78 -6.87
C ALA A 72 11.66 2.34 -6.93
N GLU A 73 10.36 2.16 -6.65
CA GLU A 73 9.70 0.84 -6.69
C GLU A 73 9.31 0.41 -8.11
N SER A 74 9.20 1.35 -9.05
CA SER A 74 8.94 1.08 -10.47
C SER A 74 9.97 1.77 -11.36
N PRO A 75 11.22 1.27 -11.36
CA PRO A 75 12.27 1.87 -12.18
C PRO A 75 11.83 1.87 -13.65
N PHE A 76 12.12 2.97 -14.35
CA PHE A 76 11.80 3.20 -15.77
C PHE A 76 10.32 3.42 -16.14
N ARG A 77 9.40 3.62 -15.20
CA ARG A 77 7.99 3.93 -15.55
C ARG A 77 7.87 5.17 -16.45
N LYS A 78 8.64 6.23 -16.17
CA LYS A 78 8.68 7.45 -16.99
C LYS A 78 9.14 7.18 -18.42
N VAL A 79 10.14 6.31 -18.57
CA VAL A 79 10.64 5.88 -19.89
C VAL A 79 9.55 5.13 -20.65
N ARG A 80 8.81 4.26 -19.96
CA ARG A 80 7.70 3.53 -20.58
C ARG A 80 6.56 4.46 -21.01
N PHE A 81 6.20 5.43 -20.18
CA PHE A 81 5.23 6.45 -20.55
C PHE A 81 5.69 7.26 -21.75
N PHE A 82 6.97 7.64 -21.81
CA PHE A 82 7.55 8.25 -23.00
C PHE A 82 7.33 7.39 -24.25
N PHE A 83 7.60 6.09 -24.20
CA PHE A 83 7.32 5.20 -25.33
C PHE A 83 5.83 5.15 -25.70
N TYR A 84 4.91 5.09 -24.75
CA TYR A 84 3.47 5.11 -25.06
C TYR A 84 3.07 6.41 -25.76
N TYR A 85 3.58 7.56 -25.31
CA TYR A 85 3.29 8.84 -25.94
C TYR A 85 3.93 8.96 -27.33
N SER A 86 5.20 8.56 -27.48
CA SER A 86 5.90 8.63 -28.76
C SER A 86 5.30 7.69 -29.80
N LEU A 87 5.02 6.44 -29.42
CA LEU A 87 4.39 5.47 -30.31
C LEU A 87 2.95 5.85 -30.62
N GLY A 88 2.20 6.34 -29.63
CA GLY A 88 0.84 6.84 -29.83
C GLY A 88 0.79 8.04 -30.77
N ALA A 89 1.72 9.00 -30.61
CA ALA A 89 1.83 10.14 -31.51
C ALA A 89 2.19 9.71 -32.94
N GLY A 90 3.13 8.77 -33.10
CA GLY A 90 3.49 8.21 -34.40
C GLY A 90 2.34 7.46 -35.08
N ALA A 91 1.58 6.66 -34.31
CA ALA A 91 0.40 5.96 -34.83
C ALA A 91 -0.72 6.95 -35.21
N LEU A 92 -0.93 8.02 -34.45
CA LEU A 92 -1.90 9.07 -34.80
C LEU A 92 -1.53 9.82 -36.08
N THR A 93 -0.25 10.15 -36.28
CA THR A 93 0.20 10.82 -37.51
C THR A 93 0.10 9.90 -38.73
N SER A 94 0.48 8.63 -38.58
CA SER A 94 0.30 7.61 -39.63
C SER A 94 -1.16 7.40 -39.99
N LEU A 95 -2.03 7.33 -38.96
CA LEU A 95 -3.47 7.19 -39.13
C LEU A 95 -4.06 8.38 -39.88
N ALA A 96 -3.67 9.61 -39.53
CA ALA A 96 -4.17 10.82 -40.20
C ALA A 96 -3.83 10.82 -41.70
N VAL A 97 -2.62 10.39 -42.07
CA VAL A 97 -2.18 10.28 -43.46
C VAL A 97 -2.94 9.16 -44.19
N SER A 98 -2.98 7.97 -43.61
CA SER A 98 -3.63 6.80 -44.23
C SER A 98 -5.14 6.99 -44.35
N ALA A 99 -5.80 7.57 -43.34
CA ALA A 99 -7.21 7.90 -43.38
C ALA A 99 -7.52 8.95 -44.45
N SER A 100 -6.66 9.95 -44.61
CA SER A 100 -6.80 10.96 -45.67
C SER A 100 -6.68 10.33 -47.07
N ARG A 101 -5.77 9.36 -47.25
CA ARG A 101 -5.65 8.59 -48.51
C ARG A 101 -6.89 7.74 -48.79
N VAL A 102 -7.43 7.06 -47.77
CA VAL A 102 -8.69 6.32 -47.91
C VAL A 102 -9.83 7.26 -48.31
N ALA A 103 -9.95 8.42 -47.66
CA ALA A 103 -10.99 9.41 -47.98
C ALA A 103 -10.85 9.94 -49.43
N ALA A 104 -9.63 10.23 -49.88
CA ALA A 104 -9.38 10.65 -51.25
C ALA A 104 -9.72 9.56 -52.28
N ALA A 105 -9.36 8.30 -51.99
CA ALA A 105 -9.68 7.16 -52.85
C ALA A 105 -11.19 6.92 -52.96
N LEU A 106 -11.94 7.09 -51.87
CA LEU A 106 -13.41 7.03 -51.89
C LEU A 106 -14.03 8.17 -52.70
N ALA A 107 -13.35 9.32 -52.83
CA ALA A 107 -13.76 10.42 -53.70
C ALA A 107 -13.32 10.22 -55.18
N GLY A 108 -12.72 9.07 -55.52
CA GLY A 108 -12.27 8.75 -56.87
C GLY A 108 -10.85 9.21 -57.21
N ILE A 109 -10.06 9.64 -56.22
CA ILE A 109 -8.68 10.12 -56.42
C ILE A 109 -7.70 9.06 -55.92
N ASN A 110 -6.82 8.54 -56.78
CA ASN A 110 -5.83 7.50 -56.44
C ASN A 110 -6.46 6.23 -55.84
N THR A 111 -7.48 5.69 -56.51
CA THR A 111 -8.23 4.49 -56.09
C THR A 111 -7.36 3.25 -55.88
N ASP A 112 -6.22 3.18 -56.55
CA ASP A 112 -5.32 2.03 -56.57
C ASP A 112 -4.67 1.78 -55.20
N LEU A 113 -4.60 2.81 -54.35
CA LEU A 113 -3.99 2.77 -53.02
C LEU A 113 -5.00 2.48 -51.89
N LEU A 114 -6.27 2.24 -52.21
CA LEU A 114 -7.34 2.09 -51.22
C LEU A 114 -7.09 0.91 -50.29
N GLN A 115 -6.72 -0.26 -50.82
CA GLN A 115 -6.51 -1.48 -50.03
C GLN A 115 -5.33 -1.33 -49.06
N GLU A 116 -4.19 -0.82 -49.53
CA GLU A 116 -3.02 -0.60 -48.69
C GLU A 116 -3.31 0.44 -47.60
N SER A 117 -3.95 1.55 -47.96
CA SER A 117 -4.29 2.61 -47.00
C SER A 117 -5.31 2.12 -45.97
N ALA A 118 -6.27 1.28 -46.36
CA ALA A 118 -7.23 0.68 -45.44
C ALA A 118 -6.57 -0.28 -44.44
N ILE A 119 -5.60 -1.10 -44.89
CA ILE A 119 -4.82 -1.96 -44.00
C ILE A 119 -4.01 -1.11 -43.01
N ASN A 120 -3.35 -0.04 -43.48
CA ASN A 120 -2.58 0.85 -42.61
C ASN A 120 -3.45 1.52 -41.54
N VAL A 121 -4.64 2.02 -41.92
CA VAL A 121 -5.62 2.55 -40.94
C VAL A 121 -6.00 1.47 -39.92
N GLY A 122 -6.27 0.24 -40.37
CA GLY A 122 -6.59 -0.87 -39.48
C GLY A 122 -5.48 -1.17 -38.48
N VAL A 123 -4.22 -1.20 -38.94
CA VAL A 123 -3.04 -1.44 -38.09
C VAL A 123 -2.83 -0.30 -37.09
N ASP A 124 -2.93 0.97 -37.53
CA ASP A 124 -2.74 2.12 -36.64
C ASP A 124 -3.82 2.17 -35.55
N VAL A 125 -5.09 1.92 -35.91
CA VAL A 125 -6.20 1.84 -34.94
C VAL A 125 -5.95 0.70 -33.95
N ALA A 126 -5.58 -0.50 -34.42
CA ALA A 126 -5.28 -1.62 -33.55
C ALA A 126 -4.11 -1.30 -32.59
N GLY A 127 -3.05 -0.68 -33.10
CA GLY A 127 -1.90 -0.24 -32.32
C GLY A 127 -2.28 0.77 -31.23
N LEU A 128 -3.09 1.78 -31.57
CA LEU A 128 -3.57 2.78 -30.61
C LEU A 128 -4.44 2.17 -29.52
N VAL A 129 -5.29 1.20 -29.85
CA VAL A 129 -6.10 0.47 -28.86
C VAL A 129 -5.19 -0.28 -27.89
N VAL A 130 -4.23 -1.05 -28.39
CA VAL A 130 -3.29 -1.82 -27.55
C VAL A 130 -2.47 -0.89 -26.65
N LEU A 131 -1.91 0.19 -27.21
CA LEU A 131 -1.14 1.19 -26.45
C LEU A 131 -2.00 1.89 -25.39
N GLY A 132 -3.24 2.23 -25.72
CA GLY A 132 -4.19 2.86 -24.79
C GLY A 132 -4.50 1.96 -23.60
N LEU A 133 -4.77 0.66 -23.85
CA LEU A 133 -5.01 -0.31 -22.78
C LEU A 133 -3.77 -0.51 -21.90
N ALA A 134 -2.58 -0.63 -22.49
CA ALA A 134 -1.33 -0.76 -21.75
C ALA A 134 -1.04 0.48 -20.88
N PHE A 135 -1.24 1.68 -21.43
CA PHE A 135 -1.10 2.94 -20.70
C PHE A 135 -2.09 3.03 -19.52
N GLN A 136 -3.35 2.67 -19.74
CA GLN A 136 -4.37 2.70 -18.70
C GLN A 136 -4.02 1.76 -17.54
N LYS A 137 -3.55 0.54 -17.84
CA LYS A 137 -3.15 -0.44 -16.83
C LYS A 137 -1.95 0.03 -16.01
N ASP A 138 -0.96 0.63 -16.65
CA ASP A 138 0.21 1.17 -15.94
C ASP A 138 -0.13 2.39 -15.08
N LYS A 139 -1.02 3.26 -15.57
CA LYS A 139 -1.54 4.41 -14.80
C LYS A 139 -2.33 3.94 -13.57
N GLU A 140 -3.23 2.98 -13.74
CA GLU A 140 -4.02 2.39 -12.65
C GLU A 140 -3.11 1.75 -11.59
N ALA A 141 -2.05 1.05 -12.03
CA ALA A 141 -1.06 0.48 -11.12
C ALA A 141 -0.29 1.55 -10.34
N GLN A 142 0.02 2.70 -10.95
CA GLN A 142 0.63 3.85 -10.28
C GLN A 142 -0.28 4.44 -9.22
N ASP A 143 -1.49 4.81 -9.62
CA ASP A 143 -2.46 5.47 -8.74
C ASP A 143 -2.80 4.59 -7.55
N SER A 144 -2.92 3.26 -7.76
CA SER A 144 -3.18 2.29 -6.71
C SER A 144 -2.02 2.19 -5.70
N ARG A 145 -0.77 2.14 -6.17
CA ARG A 145 0.41 2.12 -5.28
C ARG A 145 0.51 3.41 -4.48
N LEU A 146 0.29 4.54 -5.14
CA LEU A 146 0.42 5.85 -4.54
C LEU A 146 -0.69 6.11 -3.50
N LYS A 147 -1.94 5.73 -3.79
CA LYS A 147 -3.06 5.75 -2.83
C LYS A 147 -2.79 4.87 -1.61
N ARG A 148 -2.24 3.67 -1.80
CA ARG A 148 -1.88 2.79 -0.67
C ARG A 148 -0.75 3.39 0.16
N ALA A 149 0.25 3.99 -0.48
CA ALA A 149 1.38 4.61 0.19
C ALA A 149 0.97 5.86 0.98
N SER A 150 0.07 6.70 0.42
CA SER A 150 -0.47 7.88 1.11
C SER A 150 -1.30 7.48 2.34
N LYS A 151 -2.25 6.54 2.18
CA LYS A 151 -3.04 6.00 3.31
C LYS A 151 -2.11 5.42 4.40
N GLY A 152 -1.09 4.67 4.01
CA GLY A 152 -0.10 4.12 4.95
C GLY A 152 0.75 5.17 5.67
N ALA A 153 0.97 6.34 5.06
CA ALA A 153 1.66 7.47 5.67
C ALA A 153 0.75 8.26 6.62
N GLU A 154 -0.52 8.45 6.26
CA GLU A 154 -1.54 9.06 7.11
C GLU A 154 -1.76 8.23 8.39
N LEU A 155 -1.94 6.91 8.23
CA LEU A 155 -1.99 5.97 9.35
C LEU A 155 -0.74 6.05 10.23
N ALA A 156 0.44 6.18 9.63
CA ALA A 156 1.69 6.30 10.40
C ALA A 156 1.68 7.52 11.32
N ARG A 157 1.11 8.65 10.87
CA ARG A 157 1.14 9.92 11.59
C ARG A 157 0.14 9.97 12.76
N LEU A 158 -0.85 9.08 12.78
CA LEU A 158 -1.83 9.01 13.87
C LEU A 158 -1.13 8.74 15.19
N THR A 159 -1.61 9.39 16.24
CA THR A 159 -1.07 9.25 17.60
C THR A 159 -2.05 8.55 18.51
N VAL A 160 -1.48 7.80 19.45
CA VAL A 160 -2.20 7.07 20.49
C VAL A 160 -1.57 7.37 21.83
N ARG A 161 -2.38 7.28 22.89
CA ARG A 161 -1.97 7.37 24.29
C ARG A 161 -2.26 6.06 24.99
N GLY A 162 -1.30 5.54 25.74
CA GLY A 162 -1.50 4.33 26.54
C GLY A 162 -0.58 4.28 27.74
N SER A 163 -0.63 3.16 28.45
CA SER A 163 0.25 2.86 29.58
C SER A 163 1.69 2.65 29.12
N LYS A 164 2.67 3.01 29.95
CA LYS A 164 4.11 2.85 29.65
C LYS A 164 4.54 1.38 29.51
N SER A 165 3.82 0.46 30.15
CA SER A 165 3.95 -1.00 30.00
C SER A 165 3.87 -1.47 28.53
N ILE A 166 3.12 -0.76 27.67
CA ILE A 166 3.02 -1.03 26.23
C ILE A 166 4.39 -0.97 25.55
N ILE A 167 5.26 -0.07 26.02
CA ILE A 167 6.58 0.20 25.43
C ILE A 167 7.59 -0.83 25.89
N THR A 168 7.66 -1.05 27.20
CA THR A 168 8.74 -1.81 27.82
C THR A 168 8.47 -3.32 27.77
N GLY A 169 7.20 -3.75 27.70
CA GLY A 169 6.84 -5.17 27.77
C GLY A 169 7.05 -5.80 29.15
N ASP A 170 7.59 -5.03 30.11
CA ASP A 170 7.77 -5.43 31.49
C ASP A 170 6.47 -5.21 32.28
N LEU A 171 6.21 -6.15 33.20
CA LEU A 171 5.14 -6.02 34.19
C LEU A 171 5.34 -4.72 34.99
N PRO A 172 4.26 -3.97 35.27
CA PRO A 172 4.37 -2.70 35.97
C PRO A 172 5.01 -2.90 37.35
N ASN A 173 6.14 -2.24 37.61
CA ASN A 173 6.57 -2.02 38.98
C ASN A 173 5.48 -1.21 39.69
N VAL A 174 5.06 -1.68 40.86
CA VAL A 174 3.91 -1.21 41.66
C VAL A 174 3.96 0.31 41.98
N ASN A 175 5.08 0.97 41.71
CA ASN A 175 5.32 2.39 42.00
C ASN A 175 5.24 3.34 40.77
N GLU A 176 5.02 2.85 39.54
CA GLU A 176 4.98 3.68 38.31
C GLU A 176 3.57 3.73 37.64
N ALA A 177 2.51 3.58 38.42
CA ALA A 177 1.14 3.35 37.93
C ALA A 177 0.43 4.51 37.19
N SER A 178 1.12 5.56 36.73
CA SER A 178 0.43 6.69 36.06
C SER A 178 1.26 7.44 35.00
N GLU A 179 2.34 6.87 34.49
CA GLU A 179 3.00 7.49 33.34
C GLU A 179 2.29 7.12 32.05
N THR A 180 1.36 7.98 31.61
CA THR A 180 0.77 7.88 30.27
C THR A 180 1.78 8.33 29.22
N PHE A 181 1.98 7.51 28.19
CA PHE A 181 2.82 7.84 27.05
C PHE A 181 1.97 8.17 25.83
N THR A 182 2.38 9.17 25.06
CA THR A 182 1.79 9.48 23.75
C THR A 182 2.81 9.21 22.65
N THR A 183 2.41 8.44 21.64
CA THR A 183 3.28 8.10 20.51
C THR A 183 2.53 7.97 19.22
N SER A 184 3.26 7.94 18.12
CA SER A 184 2.72 7.76 16.78
C SER A 184 2.67 6.28 16.41
N LEU A 185 1.69 5.85 15.62
CA LEU A 185 1.64 4.48 15.10
C LEU A 185 2.88 4.10 14.27
N ALA A 186 3.64 5.09 13.79
CA ALA A 186 4.92 4.86 13.12
C ALA A 186 6.00 4.29 14.04
N SER A 187 5.98 4.58 15.35
CA SER A 187 6.95 4.05 16.32
C SER A 187 6.64 2.60 16.71
N MET A 188 5.37 2.19 16.55
CA MET A 188 4.88 0.84 16.83
C MET A 188 5.20 -0.18 15.71
N ARG A 189 6.07 0.21 14.76
CA ARG A 189 6.48 -0.63 13.63
C ARG A 189 7.77 -1.39 13.97
N ARG A 190 7.94 -2.57 13.36
CA ARG A 190 9.14 -3.40 13.43
C ARG A 190 10.41 -2.58 13.23
N GLY A 191 11.38 -2.77 14.12
CA GLY A 191 12.67 -2.06 14.06
C GLY A 191 12.64 -0.59 14.51
N ARG A 192 11.56 -0.10 15.13
CA ARG A 192 11.46 1.26 15.70
C ARG A 192 11.21 1.31 17.21
N GLY A 193 11.34 0.17 17.89
CA GLY A 193 11.23 0.02 19.34
C GLY A 193 10.12 -0.93 19.75
N ILE A 194 8.86 -0.56 19.47
CA ILE A 194 7.68 -1.26 20.01
C ILE A 194 7.02 -2.08 18.89
N GLU A 195 7.13 -3.41 18.91
CA GLU A 195 6.61 -4.24 17.83
C GLU A 195 5.20 -4.77 18.09
N LYS A 196 4.18 -3.92 17.92
CA LYS A 196 2.77 -4.28 18.15
C LYS A 196 1.97 -4.30 16.85
N ARG A 197 1.01 -5.21 16.77
CA ARG A 197 -0.04 -5.21 15.74
C ARG A 197 -1.19 -4.35 16.25
N VAL A 198 -1.47 -3.28 15.53
CA VAL A 198 -2.47 -2.30 15.96
C VAL A 198 -3.81 -2.68 15.35
N VAL A 199 -4.81 -2.93 16.20
CA VAL A 199 -6.18 -3.23 15.85
C VAL A 199 -7.00 -1.96 16.07
N ILE A 200 -7.34 -1.27 14.99
CA ILE A 200 -8.18 -0.09 15.04
C ILE A 200 -9.64 -0.56 15.02
N ALA A 201 -10.32 -0.37 16.14
CA ALA A 201 -11.70 -0.77 16.37
C ALA A 201 -12.59 0.46 16.35
N ALA A 202 -13.31 0.68 15.23
CA ALA A 202 -14.19 1.84 15.07
C ALA A 202 -15.65 1.42 15.10
N ALA A 203 -16.41 1.86 16.10
CA ALA A 203 -17.81 1.49 16.28
C ALA A 203 -18.58 2.56 17.07
N GLY A 204 -19.89 2.35 17.22
CA GLY A 204 -20.72 3.18 18.10
C GLY A 204 -20.38 2.97 19.59
N LYS A 205 -20.86 3.88 20.44
CA LYS A 205 -20.55 3.92 21.88
C LYS A 205 -20.83 2.61 22.62
N GLU A 206 -21.97 1.98 22.34
CA GLU A 206 -22.38 0.71 22.96
C GLU A 206 -21.40 -0.42 22.63
N LYS A 207 -21.05 -0.56 21.35
CA LYS A 207 -20.15 -1.61 20.89
C LYS A 207 -18.72 -1.40 21.38
N ILE A 208 -18.25 -0.15 21.45
CA ILE A 208 -16.93 0.17 22.02
C ILE A 208 -16.85 -0.22 23.51
N ALA A 209 -17.92 -0.03 24.28
CA ALA A 209 -17.96 -0.46 25.68
C ALA A 209 -17.80 -1.99 25.82
N GLU A 210 -18.49 -2.77 24.98
CA GLU A 210 -18.35 -4.23 24.92
C GLU A 210 -16.91 -4.65 24.56
N ILE A 211 -16.30 -4.00 23.57
CA ILE A 211 -14.92 -4.27 23.15
C ILE A 211 -13.92 -3.99 24.27
N LEU A 212 -14.15 -2.92 25.05
CA LEU A 212 -13.31 -2.61 26.20
C LEU A 212 -13.44 -3.67 27.30
N GLU A 213 -14.66 -4.15 27.59
CA GLU A 213 -14.87 -5.23 28.55
C GLU A 213 -14.22 -6.55 28.09
N ASP A 214 -14.33 -6.88 26.81
CA ASP A 214 -13.68 -8.07 26.24
C ASP A 214 -12.14 -7.94 26.22
N SER A 215 -11.62 -6.73 26.04
CA SER A 215 -10.17 -6.48 26.11
C SER A 215 -9.61 -6.71 27.52
N ILE A 216 -10.40 -6.46 28.56
CA ILE A 216 -10.03 -6.73 29.95
C ILE A 216 -10.01 -8.24 30.19
N LYS A 217 -11.02 -8.98 29.71
CA LYS A 217 -11.08 -10.46 29.85
C LYS A 217 -9.94 -11.17 29.14
N LEU A 218 -9.52 -10.64 27.99
CA LEU A 218 -8.48 -11.24 27.12
C LEU A 218 -7.14 -10.52 27.22
N ALA A 219 -6.90 -9.73 28.27
CA ALA A 219 -5.72 -8.86 28.37
C ALA A 219 -4.41 -9.64 28.19
N ASP A 220 -4.26 -10.75 28.90
CA ASP A 220 -3.04 -11.58 28.84
C ASP A 220 -2.81 -12.16 27.45
N SER A 221 -3.84 -12.74 26.83
CA SER A 221 -3.74 -13.31 25.48
C SER A 221 -3.46 -12.26 24.41
N LEU A 222 -4.00 -11.04 24.55
CA LEU A 222 -3.74 -9.92 23.65
C LEU A 222 -2.28 -9.44 23.77
N VAL A 223 -1.77 -9.31 25.00
CA VAL A 223 -0.37 -8.93 25.25
C VAL A 223 0.57 -9.98 24.69
N MET A 224 0.31 -11.27 24.96
CA MET A 224 1.09 -12.41 24.44
C MET A 224 1.04 -12.52 22.93
N SER A 225 -0.04 -12.04 22.30
CA SER A 225 -0.20 -12.00 20.85
C SER A 225 0.34 -10.71 20.23
N ASP A 226 0.90 -9.78 21.00
CA ASP A 226 1.33 -8.45 20.54
C ASP A 226 0.22 -7.65 19.84
N LEU A 227 -1.03 -7.81 20.27
CA LEU A 227 -2.17 -7.05 19.76
C LEU A 227 -2.39 -5.82 20.64
N LEU A 228 -2.46 -4.65 20.00
CA LEU A 228 -2.78 -3.37 20.63
C LEU A 228 -4.10 -2.86 20.06
N ILE A 229 -5.11 -2.70 20.91
CA ILE A 229 -6.44 -2.24 20.51
C ILE A 229 -6.51 -0.72 20.60
N VAL A 230 -7.00 -0.09 19.54
CA VAL A 230 -7.26 1.35 19.49
C VAL A 230 -8.75 1.57 19.24
N PRO A 231 -9.54 1.84 20.29
CA PRO A 231 -10.97 2.08 20.17
C PRO A 231 -11.22 3.51 19.68
N VAL A 232 -11.98 3.65 18.60
CA VAL A 232 -12.39 4.93 18.03
C VAL A 232 -13.91 5.01 18.03
N GLU A 233 -14.46 5.98 18.74
CA GLU A 233 -15.90 6.19 18.82
C GLU A 233 -16.41 6.92 17.57
N MET A 234 -17.30 6.28 16.83
CA MET A 234 -17.96 6.82 15.64
C MET A 234 -19.32 7.41 16.00
N PRO A 235 -19.79 8.47 15.31
CA PRO A 235 -19.25 9.12 14.10
C PRO A 235 -18.23 10.24 14.36
N GLN A 236 -17.89 10.49 15.62
CA GLN A 236 -17.08 11.65 16.00
C GLN A 236 -15.59 11.45 15.70
N GLY A 237 -15.13 10.18 15.67
CA GLY A 237 -13.73 9.81 15.43
C GLY A 237 -12.84 10.16 16.63
N LEU A 238 -13.40 10.11 17.84
CA LEU A 238 -12.75 10.52 19.08
C LEU A 238 -12.41 9.31 19.96
N SER A 239 -11.61 9.56 20.99
CA SER A 239 -11.41 8.58 22.06
C SER A 239 -12.72 8.35 22.81
N PRO A 240 -13.04 7.09 23.15
CA PRO A 240 -14.14 6.83 24.07
C PRO A 240 -13.88 7.50 25.43
N ASN A 241 -14.96 7.89 26.11
CA ASN A 241 -14.85 8.32 27.51
C ASN A 241 -14.62 7.09 28.40
N VAL A 242 -13.46 7.02 29.05
CA VAL A 242 -13.06 5.92 29.94
C VAL A 242 -12.92 6.36 31.40
N GLU A 243 -13.51 7.51 31.75
CA GLU A 243 -13.52 8.02 33.13
C GLU A 243 -13.99 6.94 34.12
N GLY A 244 -13.11 6.58 35.07
CA GLY A 244 -13.41 5.62 36.15
C GLY A 244 -13.25 4.14 35.80
N LYS A 245 -12.86 3.77 34.58
CA LYS A 245 -12.57 2.37 34.20
C LYS A 245 -11.06 2.14 34.06
N THR A 246 -10.56 1.04 34.61
CA THR A 246 -9.16 0.61 34.42
C THR A 246 -8.96 0.17 32.97
N VAL A 247 -8.11 0.90 32.24
CA VAL A 247 -7.73 0.56 30.87
C VAL A 247 -6.59 -0.47 30.93
N PRO A 248 -6.74 -1.65 30.29
CA PRO A 248 -5.68 -2.65 30.29
C PRO A 248 -4.50 -2.20 29.42
N ASP A 249 -3.33 -2.77 29.68
CA ASP A 249 -2.09 -2.46 28.94
C ASP A 249 -2.14 -2.86 27.46
N CYS A 250 -3.15 -3.62 27.01
CA CYS A 250 -3.37 -3.95 25.60
C CYS A 250 -4.20 -2.90 24.84
N VAL A 251 -4.64 -1.82 25.49
CA VAL A 251 -5.47 -0.76 24.88
C VAL A 251 -4.73 0.57 24.86
N ALA A 252 -4.76 1.25 23.70
CA ALA A 252 -4.27 2.61 23.55
C ALA A 252 -5.37 3.51 22.96
N LEU A 253 -5.59 4.66 23.59
CA LEU A 253 -6.62 5.61 23.21
C LEU A 253 -6.15 6.51 22.07
N PRO A 254 -7.00 6.81 21.07
CA PRO A 254 -6.64 7.69 19.97
C PRO A 254 -6.46 9.14 20.47
N VAL A 255 -5.43 9.81 19.99
CA VAL A 255 -5.16 11.23 20.28
C VAL A 255 -5.15 12.05 18.99
N GLY A 256 -5.69 13.26 19.06
CA GLY A 256 -5.69 14.23 17.97
C GLY A 256 -6.80 14.01 16.95
N ASN A 257 -6.91 14.95 16.01
CA ASN A 257 -8.07 15.05 15.12
C ASN A 257 -7.95 14.22 13.83
N GLY A 258 -6.80 13.59 13.59
CA GLY A 258 -6.53 12.83 12.36
C GLY A 258 -7.32 11.52 12.23
N TRP A 259 -7.78 10.97 13.37
CA TRP A 259 -8.52 9.70 13.42
C TRP A 259 -9.84 9.75 12.67
N LYS A 260 -10.59 10.85 12.82
CA LYS A 260 -11.88 11.02 12.16
C LYS A 260 -11.77 10.92 10.64
N ALA A 261 -10.83 11.65 10.04
CA ALA A 261 -10.65 11.64 8.58
C ALA A 261 -10.28 10.25 8.07
N MET A 262 -9.32 9.59 8.73
CA MET A 262 -8.87 8.25 8.33
C MET A 262 -9.97 7.20 8.44
N VAL A 263 -10.70 7.17 9.57
CA VAL A 263 -11.75 6.18 9.80
C VAL A 263 -12.98 6.47 8.95
N ASN A 264 -13.29 7.74 8.66
CA ASN A 264 -14.41 8.10 7.79
C ASN A 264 -14.28 7.53 6.38
N ASP A 265 -13.09 7.58 5.77
CA ASP A 265 -12.86 6.99 4.44
C ASP A 265 -13.21 5.50 4.41
N GLU A 266 -12.83 4.78 5.46
CA GLU A 266 -13.05 3.33 5.58
C GLU A 266 -14.51 3.02 5.98
N ALA A 267 -15.12 3.89 6.78
CA ALA A 267 -16.53 3.87 7.12
C ALA A 267 -17.43 4.08 5.91
N GLU A 268 -17.13 5.03 5.03
CA GLU A 268 -17.87 5.25 3.78
C GLU A 268 -17.81 4.04 2.85
N GLU A 269 -16.63 3.43 2.72
CA GLU A 269 -16.47 2.18 1.96
C GLU A 269 -17.28 1.03 2.58
N ALA A 270 -17.34 0.93 3.92
CA ALA A 270 -18.13 -0.08 4.63
C ALA A 270 -19.65 0.15 4.51
N ILE A 271 -20.12 1.41 4.57
CA ILE A 271 -21.53 1.77 4.35
C ILE A 271 -21.98 1.36 2.95
N LYS A 272 -21.15 1.61 1.92
CA LYS A 272 -21.41 1.17 0.54
C LYS A 272 -21.55 -0.36 0.43
N GLN A 273 -20.95 -1.12 1.35
CA GLN A 273 -21.05 -2.57 1.44
C GLN A 273 -22.16 -3.06 2.39
N GLY A 274 -23.02 -2.15 2.88
CA GLY A 274 -24.17 -2.46 3.73
C GLY A 274 -23.86 -2.71 5.21
N VAL A 275 -22.70 -2.26 5.72
CA VAL A 275 -22.31 -2.44 7.13
C VAL A 275 -22.91 -1.34 8.00
N ASN A 276 -23.52 -1.70 9.13
CA ASN A 276 -23.95 -0.73 10.12
C ASN A 276 -22.81 -0.44 11.11
N ILE A 277 -22.15 0.70 10.99
CA ILE A 277 -20.97 1.06 11.80
C ILE A 277 -21.31 1.21 13.29
N GLU A 278 -22.50 1.69 13.63
CA GLU A 278 -22.86 1.91 15.03
C GLU A 278 -23.03 0.58 15.78
N LYS A 279 -23.63 -0.42 15.13
CA LYS A 279 -23.94 -1.72 15.72
C LYS A 279 -22.84 -2.77 15.53
N GLU A 280 -22.36 -2.92 14.30
CA GLU A 280 -21.38 -3.96 13.95
C GLU A 280 -19.95 -3.42 14.14
N GLY A 281 -19.71 -2.18 13.72
CA GLY A 281 -18.38 -1.58 13.71
C GLY A 281 -17.50 -2.11 12.58
N ILE A 282 -16.36 -1.45 12.39
CA ILE A 282 -15.33 -1.84 11.43
C ILE A 282 -14.00 -2.05 12.17
N CYS A 283 -13.25 -3.04 11.71
CA CYS A 283 -11.95 -3.36 12.25
C CYS A 283 -10.87 -3.26 11.18
N ILE A 284 -9.80 -2.53 11.47
CA ILE A 284 -8.62 -2.44 10.61
C ILE A 284 -7.41 -2.96 11.38
N ILE A 285 -6.79 -4.02 10.88
CA ILE A 285 -5.64 -4.65 11.51
C ILE A 285 -4.37 -4.20 10.78
N LEU A 286 -3.47 -3.54 11.51
CA LEU A 286 -2.13 -3.20 11.06
C LEU A 286 -1.15 -4.31 11.45
N LYS A 287 -0.40 -4.79 10.46
CA LYS A 287 0.70 -5.75 10.69
C LYS A 287 1.82 -5.06 11.48
N LYS A 288 2.74 -5.85 12.04
CA LYS A 288 3.94 -5.32 12.73
C LYS A 288 4.82 -4.42 11.85
N ASN A 289 4.74 -4.53 10.51
CA ASN A 289 5.47 -3.64 9.60
C ASN A 289 4.75 -2.29 9.35
N GLY A 290 3.57 -2.07 9.95
CA GLY A 290 2.75 -0.87 9.81
C GLY A 290 1.93 -0.79 8.52
N ARG A 291 1.92 -1.85 7.69
CA ARG A 291 1.00 -1.96 6.55
C ARG A 291 -0.36 -2.45 7.03
N VAL A 292 -1.42 -2.02 6.35
CA VAL A 292 -2.76 -2.56 6.56
C VAL A 292 -2.77 -4.02 6.13
N GLY A 293 -3.06 -4.93 7.06
CA GLY A 293 -3.12 -6.36 6.82
C GLY A 293 -4.51 -6.81 6.43
N GLN A 294 -5.50 -6.56 7.30
CA GLN A 294 -6.87 -7.02 7.12
C GLN A 294 -7.87 -5.91 7.47
N ARG A 295 -8.99 -5.91 6.75
CA ARG A 295 -10.19 -5.12 7.05
C ARG A 295 -11.33 -6.09 7.28
N THR A 296 -12.02 -5.96 8.40
CA THR A 296 -13.08 -6.89 8.80
C THR A 296 -14.35 -6.12 9.15
N LYS A 297 -15.49 -6.68 8.75
CA LYS A 297 -16.82 -6.26 9.20
C LYS A 297 -17.03 -6.82 10.61
N GLY A 298 -17.34 -5.96 11.57
CA GLY A 298 -17.39 -6.36 12.97
C GLY A 298 -16.02 -6.44 13.64
N ILE A 299 -16.04 -6.42 14.97
CA ILE A 299 -14.85 -6.47 15.82
C ILE A 299 -14.99 -7.70 16.74
N PHE A 300 -14.09 -8.67 16.57
CA PHE A 300 -14.10 -9.95 17.29
C PHE A 300 -12.71 -10.27 17.85
N LEU A 301 -12.42 -9.80 19.06
CA LEU A 301 -11.08 -9.91 19.66
C LEU A 301 -10.67 -11.38 19.90
N GLY A 302 -11.57 -12.20 20.41
CA GLY A 302 -11.29 -13.62 20.68
C GLY A 302 -10.89 -14.40 19.42
N LYS A 303 -11.54 -14.12 18.28
CA LYS A 303 -11.18 -14.74 17.00
C LYS A 303 -9.78 -14.32 16.56
N MET A 304 -9.43 -13.03 16.70
CA MET A 304 -8.11 -12.53 16.31
C MET A 304 -6.99 -13.15 17.14
N VAL A 305 -7.19 -13.28 18.45
CA VAL A 305 -6.26 -13.94 19.37
C VAL A 305 -6.10 -15.41 18.99
N GLY A 306 -7.21 -16.15 18.82
CA GLY A 306 -7.19 -17.55 18.43
C GLY A 306 -6.46 -17.80 17.10
N GLU A 307 -6.63 -16.91 16.12
CA GLU A 307 -5.91 -17.00 14.83
C GLU A 307 -4.38 -16.79 14.96
N VAL A 308 -3.91 -16.08 16.00
CA VAL A 308 -2.47 -15.92 16.28
C VAL A 308 -1.95 -17.13 17.04
N GLU A 309 -2.70 -17.62 18.02
CA GLU A 309 -2.36 -18.79 18.83
C GLU A 309 -2.32 -20.06 17.98
N GLU A 310 -3.34 -20.32 17.17
CA GLU A 310 -3.38 -21.47 16.26
C GLU A 310 -2.17 -21.50 15.32
N ARG A 311 -1.79 -20.34 14.75
CA ARG A 311 -0.60 -20.26 13.90
C ARG A 311 0.69 -20.53 14.68
N ARG A 312 0.77 -20.09 15.93
CA ARG A 312 1.91 -20.34 16.81
C ARG A 312 2.02 -21.84 17.12
N ASP A 313 0.91 -22.48 17.43
CA ASP A 313 0.85 -23.91 17.76
C ASP A 313 1.21 -24.78 16.55
N LEU A 314 0.84 -24.33 15.34
CA LEU A 314 1.26 -24.94 14.07
C LEU A 314 2.72 -24.66 13.68
N GLY A 315 3.47 -23.89 14.49
CA GLY A 315 4.86 -23.53 14.21
C GLY A 315 5.03 -22.55 13.03
N LEU A 316 3.98 -21.83 12.65
CA LEU A 316 4.00 -20.86 11.55
C LEU A 316 4.53 -19.49 12.02
N ASP A 317 5.08 -18.71 11.09
CA ASP A 317 5.57 -17.36 11.40
C ASP A 317 4.42 -16.42 11.77
N VAL A 318 4.30 -16.13 13.06
CA VAL A 318 3.34 -15.13 13.56
C VAL A 318 3.81 -13.71 13.30
N LYS A 319 5.08 -13.43 12.99
CA LYS A 319 5.57 -12.04 12.92
C LYS A 319 4.93 -11.23 11.78
N ASN A 320 4.52 -11.88 10.68
CA ASN A 320 4.03 -11.22 9.45
C ASN A 320 2.55 -11.46 9.11
N ILE A 321 1.74 -11.89 10.08
CA ILE A 321 0.28 -11.98 9.93
C ILE A 321 -0.35 -10.60 9.78
#